data_AF-A0A1C7DFB4-F1
#
_entry.id   AF-A0A1C7DFB4-F1
#
_cell.length_a   1.000
_cell.length_b   1.000
_cell.length_c   1.000
_cell.angle_alpha   90.00
_cell.angle_beta   90.00
_cell.angle_gamma   90.00
#
_symmetry.space_group_name_H-M   'P 1'
#
loop_
_entity.id
_entity.type
_entity.pdbx_description
1 polymer ?
#
loop_
_entity_poly.entity_id
_entity_poly.type
_entity_poly.pdbx_seq_one_letter_code
_entity_poly.pdbx_strand_id
1 'polypeptide(L)'
;MKKLLGVLIVLLSLFLVLPVTAAAPDLPENHPFYEEITYLMEKGVITGYPDGTVRPDAQVTRAQAAIMIGRLKGLDGTQQATPFRDVPAGHYASGYVAEAAEAGYLKGYGDGTFRPNAPIIRGDMALIVERVFDLAFTFNQSFTDVPQNAYYTEAISKVLAANITIGYPDNTFRPRLAVTRGQFSAFLARALEPEFKNDAVIPRSYQKDKTKAYTYNMSDGTTAVHRFADVADRGGLTYGFMWTVKVDGDTYEYLELENHRLFAFGYPYSEYDVALVYPVRLGKTFNAGLGDETIIHTITGVNKTVKTAYKTFTNATEVTTPDGFKYYMAEGFSTIKSINAEGRVESELMSVK
;
A
#
# COMPACT_ATOMS: atom_id res chain seq x y z
N MET A 1 46.22 32.39 -61.19
CA MET A 1 46.32 31.07 -60.52
C MET A 1 45.45 31.08 -59.28
N LYS A 2 44.64 30.03 -59.13
CA LYS A 2 43.63 29.81 -58.07
C LYS A 2 44.29 29.57 -56.71
N LYS A 3 43.57 29.86 -55.62
CA LYS A 3 43.41 29.10 -54.34
C LYS A 3 43.24 30.06 -53.16
N LEU A 4 42.42 29.83 -52.13
CA LEU A 4 41.22 29.03 -51.90
C LEU A 4 40.77 29.51 -50.50
N LEU A 5 39.56 30.06 -50.37
CA LEU A 5 39.01 30.52 -49.09
C LEU A 5 38.55 29.30 -48.29
N GLY A 6 39.19 29.02 -47.15
CA GLY A 6 38.81 27.92 -46.26
C GLY A 6 37.62 28.29 -45.40
N VAL A 7 36.47 27.64 -45.62
CA VAL A 7 35.30 27.69 -44.73
C VAL A 7 35.41 26.51 -43.77
N LEU A 8 35.54 26.80 -42.47
CA LEU A 8 35.51 25.83 -41.39
C LEU A 8 34.04 25.52 -41.05
N ILE A 9 33.54 24.36 -41.46
CA ILE A 9 32.22 23.87 -41.06
C ILE A 9 32.40 23.11 -39.74
N VAL A 10 32.00 23.73 -38.64
CA VAL A 10 31.84 23.07 -37.34
C VAL A 10 30.51 22.31 -37.37
N LEU A 11 30.57 20.99 -37.59
CA LEU A 11 29.42 20.10 -37.45
C LEU A 11 29.11 19.90 -35.97
N LEU A 12 28.16 20.70 -35.46
CA LEU A 12 27.56 20.52 -34.14
C LEU A 12 26.61 19.32 -34.21
N SER A 13 27.10 18.12 -33.91
CA SER A 13 26.26 16.93 -33.75
C SER A 13 25.44 17.05 -32.47
N LEU A 14 24.22 17.57 -32.61
CA LEU A 14 23.18 17.52 -31.60
C LEU A 14 22.82 16.03 -31.40
N PHE A 15 23.35 15.39 -30.35
CA PHE A 15 22.79 14.14 -29.86
C PHE A 15 21.44 14.46 -29.23
N LEU A 16 20.37 14.32 -30.01
CA LEU A 16 19.02 14.20 -29.46
C LEU A 16 19.00 12.89 -28.65
N VAL A 17 19.13 12.99 -27.34
CA VAL A 17 18.75 11.89 -26.44
C VAL A 17 17.23 11.88 -26.43
N LEU A 18 16.63 11.24 -27.44
CA LEU A 18 15.21 10.90 -27.35
C LEU A 18 15.08 9.94 -26.16
N PRO A 19 14.15 10.17 -25.23
CA PRO A 19 13.80 9.14 -24.27
C PRO A 19 13.32 7.95 -25.10
N VAL A 20 14.11 6.88 -25.12
CA VAL A 20 13.63 5.58 -25.59
C VAL A 20 12.63 5.17 -24.54
N THR A 21 11.36 5.55 -24.71
CA THR A 21 10.27 4.83 -24.07
C THR A 21 10.38 3.42 -24.64
N ALA A 22 11.00 2.52 -23.88
CA ALA A 22 11.06 1.12 -24.24
C ALA A 22 9.62 0.66 -24.45
N ALA A 23 9.26 0.35 -25.70
CA ALA A 23 7.95 -0.22 -25.98
C ALA A 23 7.85 -1.52 -25.18
N ALA A 24 6.87 -1.62 -24.28
CA ALA A 24 6.57 -2.80 -23.49
C ALA A 24 5.37 -3.55 -24.13
N PRO A 25 5.57 -4.30 -25.22
CA PRO A 25 4.47 -4.86 -26.02
C PRO A 25 3.62 -5.88 -25.26
N ASP A 26 4.15 -6.46 -24.18
CA ASP A 26 3.50 -7.44 -23.31
C ASP A 26 2.87 -6.81 -22.06
N LEU A 27 2.78 -5.47 -22.00
CA LEU A 27 2.13 -4.71 -20.93
C LEU A 27 1.07 -3.77 -21.52
N PRO A 28 -0.10 -4.29 -21.95
CA PRO A 28 -1.18 -3.46 -22.45
C PRO A 28 -1.82 -2.62 -21.32
N GLU A 29 -2.39 -1.45 -21.65
CA GLU A 29 -3.04 -0.52 -20.69
C GLU A 29 -4.13 -1.17 -19.83
N ASN A 30 -4.76 -2.24 -20.32
CA ASN A 30 -5.79 -2.98 -19.58
C ASN A 30 -5.22 -4.10 -18.68
N HIS A 31 -3.90 -4.26 -18.61
CA HIS A 31 -3.27 -5.23 -17.71
C HIS A 31 -3.51 -4.80 -16.25
N PRO A 32 -3.87 -5.72 -15.32
CA PRO A 32 -4.27 -5.36 -13.95
C PRO A 32 -3.25 -4.61 -13.11
N PHE A 33 -1.97 -4.65 -13.51
CA PHE A 33 -0.86 -3.98 -12.84
C PHE A 33 -0.15 -2.96 -13.75
N TYR A 34 -0.84 -2.46 -14.79
CA TYR A 34 -0.25 -1.54 -15.78
C TYR A 34 0.31 -0.29 -15.12
N GLU A 35 -0.48 0.37 -14.27
CA GLU A 35 -0.11 1.63 -13.63
C GLU A 35 1.06 1.44 -12.66
N GLU A 36 1.00 0.44 -11.78
CA GLU A 36 2.08 0.17 -10.83
C GLU A 36 3.41 -0.19 -11.52
N ILE A 37 3.34 -0.98 -12.61
CA ILE A 37 4.55 -1.34 -13.37
C ILE A 37 5.12 -0.13 -14.10
N THR A 38 4.27 0.68 -14.73
CA THR A 38 4.70 1.88 -15.47
C THR A 38 5.34 2.90 -14.52
N TYR A 39 4.74 3.13 -13.35
CA TYR A 39 5.34 3.95 -12.29
C TYR A 39 6.74 3.45 -11.89
N LEU A 40 6.91 2.15 -11.67
CA LEU A 40 8.21 1.58 -11.34
C LEU A 40 9.21 1.62 -12.52
N MET A 41 8.73 1.65 -13.77
CA MET A 41 9.58 1.89 -14.93
C MET A 41 10.08 3.33 -14.98
N GLU A 42 9.21 4.30 -14.73
CA GLU A 42 9.56 5.72 -14.67
C GLU A 42 10.57 6.02 -13.54
N LYS A 43 10.45 5.31 -12.41
CA LYS A 43 11.42 5.37 -11.30
C LYS A 43 12.71 4.59 -11.57
N GLY A 44 12.84 3.90 -12.71
CA GLY A 44 14.02 3.09 -13.05
C GLY A 44 14.18 1.80 -12.25
N VAL A 45 13.17 1.41 -11.46
CA VAL A 45 13.15 0.14 -10.70
C VAL A 45 12.99 -1.04 -11.65
N ILE A 46 12.15 -0.89 -12.68
CA ILE A 46 11.91 -1.87 -13.74
C ILE A 46 12.46 -1.34 -15.05
N THR A 47 13.30 -2.13 -15.72
CA THR A 47 13.88 -1.74 -17.03
C THR A 47 13.47 -2.66 -18.17
N GLY A 48 12.64 -3.67 -17.89
CA GLY A 48 12.31 -4.73 -18.86
C GLY A 48 13.50 -5.63 -19.21
N TYR A 49 13.35 -6.35 -20.32
CA TYR A 49 14.31 -7.30 -20.88
C TYR A 49 14.89 -6.76 -22.20
N PRO A 50 16.04 -7.31 -22.68
CA PRO A 50 16.66 -6.86 -23.93
C PRO A 50 15.77 -6.98 -25.19
N ASP A 51 14.74 -7.82 -25.14
CA ASP A 51 13.74 -7.99 -26.21
C ASP A 51 12.61 -6.96 -26.16
N GLY A 52 12.68 -5.99 -25.25
CA GLY A 52 11.67 -4.94 -25.03
C GLY A 52 10.52 -5.35 -24.11
N THR A 53 10.42 -6.63 -23.71
CA THR A 53 9.33 -7.09 -22.84
C THR A 53 9.53 -6.70 -21.38
N VAL A 54 8.45 -6.69 -20.59
CA VAL A 54 8.48 -6.49 -19.13
C VAL A 54 8.20 -7.79 -18.36
N ARG A 55 7.48 -8.72 -19.00
CA ARG A 55 7.06 -10.04 -18.54
C ARG A 55 6.26 -9.99 -17.23
N PRO A 56 5.14 -9.24 -17.19
CA PRO A 56 4.38 -9.04 -15.96
C PRO A 56 3.77 -10.33 -15.39
N ASP A 57 3.40 -11.27 -16.25
CA ASP A 57 2.80 -12.56 -15.85
C ASP A 57 3.81 -13.66 -15.54
N ALA A 58 5.11 -13.44 -15.83
CA ALA A 58 6.15 -14.38 -15.47
C ALA A 58 6.39 -14.37 -13.95
N GLN A 59 6.73 -15.53 -13.38
CA GLN A 59 7.15 -15.59 -11.97
C GLN A 59 8.42 -14.77 -11.76
N VAL A 60 8.43 -13.95 -10.71
CA VAL A 60 9.63 -13.20 -10.34
C VAL A 60 10.60 -14.10 -9.57
N THR A 61 11.85 -14.15 -10.02
CA THR A 61 12.89 -14.90 -9.31
C THR A 61 13.48 -14.07 -8.17
N ARG A 62 14.12 -14.75 -7.21
CA ARG A 62 14.85 -14.08 -6.11
C ARG A 62 15.94 -13.12 -6.59
N ALA A 63 16.67 -13.46 -7.66
CA ALA A 63 17.65 -12.55 -8.25
C ALA A 63 17.00 -11.31 -8.90
N GLN A 64 15.86 -11.47 -9.58
CA GLN A 64 15.13 -10.35 -10.16
C GLN A 64 14.55 -9.44 -9.07
N ALA A 65 14.03 -10.02 -7.98
CA ALA A 65 13.59 -9.26 -6.81
C ALA A 65 14.74 -8.47 -6.19
N ALA A 66 15.94 -9.06 -6.05
CA ALA A 66 17.13 -8.36 -5.57
C ALA A 66 17.48 -7.14 -6.43
N ILE A 67 17.44 -7.28 -7.76
CA ILE A 67 17.69 -6.17 -8.69
C ILE A 67 16.64 -5.06 -8.51
N MET A 68 15.35 -5.41 -8.42
CA MET A 68 14.28 -4.43 -8.23
C MET A 68 14.42 -3.69 -6.90
N ILE A 69 14.65 -4.42 -5.81
CA ILE A 69 14.86 -3.83 -4.48
C ILE A 69 16.12 -2.96 -4.47
N GLY A 70 17.21 -3.45 -5.06
CA GLY A 70 18.46 -2.72 -5.13
C GLY A 70 18.34 -1.40 -5.87
N ARG A 71 17.64 -1.38 -7.00
CA ARG A 71 17.34 -0.13 -7.72
C ARG A 71 16.43 0.80 -6.93
N LEU A 72 15.38 0.24 -6.30
CA LEU A 72 14.45 0.99 -5.47
C LEU A 72 15.16 1.67 -4.28
N LYS A 73 16.13 0.99 -3.67
CA LYS A 73 16.89 1.49 -2.51
C LYS A 73 18.21 2.19 -2.89
N GLY A 74 18.53 2.31 -4.17
CA GLY A 74 19.78 2.95 -4.64
C GLY A 74 21.06 2.18 -4.28
N LEU A 75 21.00 0.86 -4.17
CA LEU A 75 22.15 0.00 -3.87
C LEU A 75 23.09 -0.13 -5.08
N ASP A 76 24.37 -0.43 -4.84
CA ASP A 76 25.34 -0.68 -5.90
C ASP A 76 25.10 -2.04 -6.59
N GLY A 77 24.82 -1.99 -7.89
CA GLY A 77 24.61 -3.18 -8.71
C GLY A 77 25.90 -3.81 -9.24
N THR A 78 27.06 -3.20 -8.99
CA THR A 78 28.35 -3.66 -9.50
C THR A 78 28.63 -5.09 -9.05
N GLN A 79 29.00 -5.95 -10.01
CA GLN A 79 29.22 -7.36 -9.76
C GLN A 79 30.36 -7.56 -8.74
N GLN A 80 30.07 -8.26 -7.65
CA GLN A 80 31.01 -8.51 -6.55
C GLN A 80 30.81 -9.90 -5.94
N ALA A 81 31.75 -10.35 -5.13
CA ALA A 81 31.60 -11.60 -4.38
C ALA A 81 30.41 -11.52 -3.42
N THR A 82 29.68 -12.62 -3.29
CA THR A 82 28.54 -12.72 -2.36
C THR A 82 28.86 -13.76 -1.28
N PRO A 83 28.19 -13.73 -0.11
CA PRO A 83 28.33 -14.79 0.89
C PRO A 83 27.66 -16.11 0.46
N PHE A 84 27.03 -16.17 -0.72
CA PHE A 84 26.23 -17.31 -1.17
C PHE A 84 26.96 -18.12 -2.24
N ARG A 85 27.13 -19.42 -1.99
CA ARG A 85 27.90 -20.31 -2.87
C ARG A 85 27.32 -20.49 -4.27
N ASP A 86 26.02 -20.23 -4.44
CA ASP A 86 25.28 -20.36 -5.70
C ASP A 86 25.07 -19.01 -6.41
N VAL A 87 25.68 -17.93 -5.91
CA VAL A 87 25.74 -16.62 -6.57
C VAL A 87 27.20 -16.19 -6.65
N PRO A 88 27.96 -16.69 -7.64
CA PRO A 88 29.36 -16.30 -7.84
C PRO A 88 29.47 -14.82 -8.24
N ALA A 89 30.66 -14.23 -8.11
CA ALA A 89 30.88 -12.81 -8.40
C ALA A 89 30.42 -12.39 -9.80
N GLY A 90 30.62 -13.25 -10.82
CA GLY A 90 30.19 -13.00 -12.20
C GLY A 90 28.69 -13.20 -12.47
N HIS A 91 27.87 -13.53 -11.47
CA HIS A 91 26.42 -13.63 -11.65
C HIS A 91 25.82 -12.23 -11.88
N TYR A 92 24.90 -12.06 -12.83
CA TYR A 92 24.36 -10.75 -13.24
C TYR A 92 23.70 -9.95 -12.11
N ALA A 93 23.25 -10.63 -11.06
CA ALA A 93 22.62 -10.02 -9.88
C ALA A 93 23.53 -9.96 -8.65
N SER A 94 24.81 -10.35 -8.75
CA SER A 94 25.68 -10.56 -7.58
C SER A 94 25.85 -9.31 -6.72
N GLY A 95 26.01 -8.13 -7.34
CA GLY A 95 26.04 -6.83 -6.65
C GLY A 95 24.82 -6.59 -5.79
N TYR A 96 23.65 -6.53 -6.44
CA TYR A 96 22.39 -6.34 -5.72
C TYR A 96 22.06 -7.43 -4.71
N VAL A 97 22.46 -8.69 -4.95
CA VAL A 97 22.29 -9.78 -3.99
C VAL A 97 23.15 -9.57 -2.74
N ALA A 98 24.41 -9.14 -2.90
CA ALA A 98 25.30 -8.83 -1.79
C ALA A 98 24.76 -7.65 -0.97
N GLU A 99 24.49 -6.52 -1.63
CA GLU A 99 24.02 -5.30 -0.98
C GLU A 99 22.66 -5.49 -0.29
N ALA A 100 21.69 -6.14 -0.96
CA ALA A 100 20.37 -6.37 -0.37
C ALA A 100 20.40 -7.39 0.79
N ALA A 101 21.40 -8.28 0.82
CA ALA A 101 21.61 -9.18 1.94
C ALA A 101 22.27 -8.47 3.12
N GLU A 102 23.26 -7.61 2.87
CA GLU A 102 23.91 -6.79 3.88
C GLU A 102 22.93 -5.81 4.54
N ALA A 103 22.10 -5.14 3.73
CA ALA A 103 21.03 -4.26 4.22
C ALA A 103 19.87 -5.01 4.89
N GLY A 104 19.86 -6.35 4.87
CA GLY A 104 18.85 -7.18 5.52
C GLY A 104 17.49 -7.28 4.80
N TYR A 105 17.35 -6.68 3.62
CA TYR A 105 16.12 -6.74 2.81
C TYR A 105 15.82 -8.14 2.29
N LEU A 106 16.87 -8.86 1.89
CA LEU A 106 16.80 -10.25 1.45
C LEU A 106 17.70 -11.11 2.31
N LYS A 107 17.29 -12.35 2.56
CA LYS A 107 18.10 -13.32 3.32
C LYS A 107 18.32 -14.57 2.50
N GLY A 108 19.51 -15.14 2.59
CA GLY A 108 19.78 -16.49 2.09
C GLY A 108 19.22 -17.56 3.02
N TYR A 109 19.46 -18.81 2.64
CA TYR A 109 19.06 -19.99 3.40
C TYR A 109 20.20 -20.42 4.33
N GLY A 110 19.86 -21.15 5.40
CA GLY A 110 20.84 -21.63 6.39
C GLY A 110 21.89 -22.61 5.85
N ASP A 111 21.72 -23.08 4.61
CA ASP A 111 22.67 -23.92 3.90
C ASP A 111 23.76 -23.12 3.14
N GLY A 112 23.76 -21.79 3.27
CA GLY A 112 24.69 -20.89 2.59
C GLY A 112 24.33 -20.60 1.12
N THR A 113 23.10 -20.87 0.70
CA THR A 113 22.60 -20.55 -0.65
C THR A 113 21.68 -19.35 -0.67
N PHE A 114 21.60 -18.67 -1.81
CA PHE A 114 20.61 -17.64 -2.09
C PHE A 114 19.44 -18.15 -2.92
N ARG A 115 19.64 -19.18 -3.76
CA ARG A 115 18.69 -19.74 -4.72
C ARG A 115 18.18 -18.69 -5.72
N PRO A 116 19.06 -18.09 -6.54
CA PRO A 116 18.74 -16.92 -7.38
C PRO A 116 17.62 -17.15 -8.40
N ASN A 117 17.46 -18.39 -8.88
CA ASN A 117 16.45 -18.75 -9.87
C ASN A 117 15.13 -19.24 -9.25
N ALA A 118 15.06 -19.41 -7.93
CA ALA A 118 13.83 -19.83 -7.29
C ALA A 118 12.80 -18.69 -7.35
N PRO A 119 11.52 -18.99 -7.63
CA PRO A 119 10.47 -17.98 -7.61
C PRO A 119 10.23 -17.46 -6.19
N ILE A 120 9.85 -16.19 -6.06
CA ILE A 120 9.35 -15.63 -4.81
C ILE A 120 7.93 -16.15 -4.56
N ILE A 121 7.68 -16.66 -3.36
CA ILE A 121 6.31 -16.96 -2.91
C ILE A 121 5.71 -15.78 -2.15
N ARG A 122 4.39 -15.69 -2.12
CA ARG A 122 3.64 -14.53 -1.61
C ARG A 122 3.92 -14.21 -0.14
N GLY A 123 4.14 -15.22 0.70
CA GLY A 123 4.56 -15.02 2.09
C GLY A 123 5.96 -14.42 2.23
N ASP A 124 6.90 -14.86 1.37
CA ASP A 124 8.25 -14.30 1.33
C ASP A 124 8.25 -12.87 0.77
N MET A 125 7.36 -12.57 -0.19
CA MET A 125 7.13 -11.20 -0.66
C MET A 125 6.67 -10.28 0.47
N ALA A 126 5.76 -10.73 1.35
CA ALA A 126 5.33 -9.92 2.51
C ALA A 126 6.52 -9.60 3.44
N LEU A 127 7.38 -10.58 3.73
CA LEU A 127 8.60 -10.38 4.53
C LEU A 127 9.60 -9.43 3.86
N ILE A 128 9.71 -9.47 2.53
CA ILE A 128 10.56 -8.55 1.77
C ILE A 128 10.01 -7.12 1.89
N VAL A 129 8.73 -6.92 1.59
CA VAL A 129 8.09 -5.60 1.61
C VAL A 129 8.13 -5.00 3.01
N GLU A 130 7.82 -5.80 4.04
CA GLU A 130 7.96 -5.39 5.43
C GLU A 130 9.34 -4.79 5.74
N ARG A 131 10.42 -5.49 5.36
CA ARG A 131 11.80 -5.06 5.65
C ARG A 131 12.26 -3.89 4.79
N VAL A 132 11.86 -3.85 3.53
CA VAL A 132 12.28 -2.81 2.58
C VAL A 132 11.72 -1.44 2.96
N PHE A 133 10.50 -1.44 3.53
CA PHE A 133 9.74 -0.24 3.90
C PHE A 133 9.60 -0.02 5.41
N ASP A 134 10.22 -0.87 6.23
CA ASP A 134 10.17 -0.83 7.70
C ASP A 134 8.73 -0.67 8.25
N LEU A 135 7.83 -1.56 7.81
CA LEU A 135 6.41 -1.43 8.17
C LEU A 135 6.19 -1.65 9.67
N ALA A 136 5.65 -0.64 10.36
CA ALA A 136 5.57 -0.62 11.81
C ALA A 136 4.32 -1.29 12.39
N PHE A 137 3.17 -1.16 11.72
CA PHE A 137 1.88 -1.47 12.32
C PHE A 137 1.35 -2.83 11.90
N THR A 138 0.75 -3.55 12.84
CA THR A 138 0.05 -4.81 12.55
C THR A 138 -1.46 -4.59 12.60
N PHE A 139 -2.19 -5.26 11.71
CA PHE A 139 -3.63 -5.37 11.81
C PHE A 139 -3.94 -6.81 12.24
N ASN A 140 -4.34 -7.00 13.49
CA ASN A 140 -4.52 -8.31 14.10
C ASN A 140 -5.81 -8.99 13.60
N GLN A 141 -5.84 -9.31 12.31
CA GLN A 141 -6.84 -10.13 11.65
C GLN A 141 -6.17 -11.26 10.89
N SER A 142 -6.76 -12.44 10.97
CA SER A 142 -6.20 -13.65 10.37
C SER A 142 -6.86 -13.99 9.04
N PHE A 143 -6.02 -14.35 8.07
CA PHE A 143 -6.46 -15.08 6.89
C PHE A 143 -6.59 -16.55 7.25
N THR A 144 -7.56 -17.25 6.65
CA THR A 144 -7.87 -18.64 6.99
C THR A 144 -6.73 -19.62 6.69
N ASP A 145 -5.80 -19.24 5.81
CA ASP A 145 -4.65 -20.03 5.39
C ASP A 145 -3.30 -19.50 5.90
N VAL A 146 -3.32 -18.62 6.91
CA VAL A 146 -2.14 -18.07 7.57
C VAL A 146 -2.13 -18.53 9.04
N PRO A 147 -1.36 -19.57 9.39
CA PRO A 147 -1.24 -20.02 10.77
C PRO A 147 -0.63 -18.94 11.66
N GLN A 148 -1.13 -18.77 12.89
CA GLN A 148 -0.66 -17.71 13.80
C GLN A 148 0.85 -17.73 14.06
N ASN A 149 1.47 -18.91 14.07
CA ASN A 149 2.90 -19.09 14.35
C ASN A 149 3.77 -19.28 13.09
N ALA A 150 3.26 -18.97 11.90
CA ALA A 150 4.07 -19.03 10.69
C ALA A 150 5.07 -17.87 10.63
N TYR A 151 6.26 -18.12 10.05
CA TYR A 151 7.35 -17.14 9.96
C TYR A 151 7.02 -15.87 9.16
N TYR A 152 5.91 -15.86 8.42
CA TYR A 152 5.43 -14.74 7.62
C TYR A 152 4.20 -14.05 8.22
N THR A 153 3.65 -14.53 9.34
CA THR A 153 2.35 -14.07 9.85
C THR A 153 2.37 -12.58 10.18
N GLU A 154 3.37 -12.14 10.93
CA GLU A 154 3.51 -10.73 11.29
C GLU A 154 3.70 -9.85 10.06
N ALA A 155 4.54 -10.27 9.11
CA ALA A 155 4.77 -9.56 7.86
C ALA A 155 3.47 -9.38 7.06
N ILE A 156 2.64 -10.43 6.98
CA ILE A 156 1.33 -10.40 6.32
C ILE A 156 0.41 -9.40 7.03
N SER A 157 0.36 -9.42 8.37
CA SER A 157 -0.43 -8.45 9.14
C SER A 157 0.03 -7.01 8.92
N LYS A 158 1.34 -6.79 8.71
CA LYS A 158 1.91 -5.46 8.43
C LYS A 158 1.58 -4.95 7.04
N VAL A 159 1.73 -5.77 6.00
CA VAL A 159 1.36 -5.34 4.64
C VAL A 159 -0.16 -5.14 4.49
N LEU A 160 -0.97 -5.88 5.26
CA LEU A 160 -2.41 -5.64 5.36
C LEU A 160 -2.70 -4.29 6.03
N ALA A 161 -2.03 -4.01 7.17
CA ALA A 161 -2.20 -2.75 7.89
C ALA A 161 -1.82 -1.52 7.07
N ALA A 162 -0.77 -1.63 6.25
CA ALA A 162 -0.32 -0.58 5.35
C ALA A 162 -1.18 -0.41 4.08
N ASN A 163 -2.31 -1.13 3.98
CA ASN A 163 -3.18 -1.23 2.81
C ASN A 163 -2.42 -1.58 1.51
N ILE A 164 -1.38 -2.41 1.59
CA ILE A 164 -0.65 -2.90 0.41
C ILE A 164 -1.41 -4.09 -0.21
N THR A 165 -2.18 -4.80 0.62
CA THR A 165 -2.99 -5.97 0.25
C THR A 165 -4.25 -6.02 1.10
N ILE A 166 -5.31 -6.63 0.57
CA ILE A 166 -6.56 -6.96 1.27
C ILE A 166 -6.83 -8.47 1.34
N GLY A 167 -5.91 -9.27 0.78
CA GLY A 167 -6.11 -10.69 0.57
C GLY A 167 -7.17 -10.99 -0.49
N TYR A 168 -7.58 -12.24 -0.57
CA TYR A 168 -8.57 -12.71 -1.53
C TYR A 168 -9.99 -12.70 -0.95
N PRO A 169 -11.05 -12.64 -1.79
CA PRO A 169 -12.44 -12.63 -1.33
C PRO A 169 -12.85 -13.81 -0.45
N ASP A 170 -12.16 -14.94 -0.57
CA ASP A 170 -12.33 -16.16 0.23
C ASP A 170 -11.64 -16.09 1.61
N ASN A 171 -11.16 -14.90 2.02
CA ASN A 171 -10.40 -14.66 3.24
C ASN A 171 -9.06 -15.41 3.32
N THR A 172 -8.45 -15.70 2.17
CA THR A 172 -7.10 -16.26 2.08
C THR A 172 -6.05 -15.21 1.75
N PHE A 173 -4.79 -15.48 2.12
CA PHE A 173 -3.62 -14.73 1.65
C PHE A 173 -2.85 -15.48 0.56
N ARG A 174 -2.89 -16.82 0.58
CA ARG A 174 -2.17 -17.75 -0.30
C ARG A 174 -0.65 -17.64 -0.18
N PRO A 175 -0.07 -17.78 1.02
CA PRO A 175 1.35 -17.48 1.29
C PRO A 175 2.33 -18.40 0.54
N ARG A 176 1.88 -19.57 0.10
CA ARG A 176 2.71 -20.57 -0.60
C ARG A 176 2.70 -20.45 -2.12
N LEU A 177 1.88 -19.57 -2.70
CA LEU A 177 1.84 -19.37 -4.16
C LEU A 177 3.01 -18.50 -4.62
N ALA A 178 3.64 -18.89 -5.73
CA ALA A 178 4.60 -18.04 -6.42
C ALA A 178 3.91 -16.77 -6.94
N VAL A 179 4.59 -15.64 -6.85
CA VAL A 179 4.06 -14.35 -7.35
C VAL A 179 4.62 -14.02 -8.71
N THR A 180 3.79 -13.40 -9.54
CA THR A 180 4.24 -12.85 -10.82
C THR A 180 5.04 -11.56 -10.59
N ARG A 181 5.81 -11.16 -11.61
CA ARG A 181 6.54 -9.90 -11.62
C ARG A 181 5.60 -8.71 -11.46
N GLY A 182 4.41 -8.75 -12.08
CA GLY A 182 3.38 -7.72 -11.91
C GLY A 182 2.84 -7.66 -10.48
N GLN A 183 2.56 -8.80 -9.85
CA GLN A 183 2.12 -8.82 -8.44
C GLN A 183 3.19 -8.27 -7.49
N PHE A 184 4.46 -8.62 -7.71
CA PHE A 184 5.57 -8.08 -6.91
C PHE A 184 5.73 -6.56 -7.12
N SER A 185 5.57 -6.11 -8.37
CA SER A 185 5.59 -4.68 -8.73
C SER A 185 4.47 -3.91 -8.02
N ALA A 186 3.25 -4.44 -8.03
CA ALA A 186 2.11 -3.83 -7.34
C ALA A 186 2.37 -3.66 -5.84
N PHE A 187 2.96 -4.65 -5.17
CA PHE A 187 3.28 -4.53 -3.75
C PHE A 187 4.33 -3.44 -3.47
N LEU A 188 5.35 -3.29 -4.31
CA LEU A 188 6.35 -2.23 -4.17
C LEU A 188 5.75 -0.84 -4.44
N ALA A 189 4.97 -0.69 -5.51
CA ALA A 189 4.35 0.58 -5.87
C ALA A 189 3.36 1.05 -4.78
N ARG A 190 2.54 0.14 -4.26
CA ARG A 190 1.61 0.40 -3.13
C ARG A 190 2.31 0.74 -1.83
N ALA A 191 3.54 0.29 -1.65
CA ALA A 191 4.32 0.69 -0.48
C ALA A 191 4.94 2.08 -0.67
N LEU A 192 5.23 2.49 -1.90
CA LEU A 192 5.84 3.78 -2.25
C LEU A 192 4.84 4.94 -2.32
N GLU A 193 3.65 4.72 -2.91
CA GLU A 193 2.71 5.81 -3.19
C GLU A 193 1.30 5.52 -2.67
N PRO A 194 0.62 6.52 -2.08
CA PRO A 194 -0.76 6.41 -1.64
C PRO A 194 -1.76 6.06 -2.74
N GLU A 195 -1.56 6.54 -3.96
CA GLU A 195 -2.53 6.34 -5.05
C GLU A 195 -2.74 4.86 -5.37
N PHE A 196 -1.66 4.07 -5.46
CA PHE A 196 -1.76 2.63 -5.73
C PHE A 196 -2.37 1.85 -4.56
N LYS A 197 -2.30 2.36 -3.31
CA LYS A 197 -2.98 1.72 -2.17
C LYS A 197 -4.51 1.75 -2.33
N ASN A 198 -5.05 2.63 -3.17
CA ASN A 198 -6.48 2.64 -3.49
C ASN A 198 -6.87 1.45 -4.40
N ASP A 199 -5.93 0.82 -5.11
CA ASP A 199 -6.20 -0.39 -5.92
C ASP A 199 -6.23 -1.66 -5.07
N ALA A 200 -5.75 -1.56 -3.83
CA ALA A 200 -5.88 -2.60 -2.82
C ALA A 200 -7.18 -2.45 -2.03
N VAL A 201 -8.29 -2.11 -2.68
CA VAL A 201 -9.60 -2.00 -2.01
C VAL A 201 -10.57 -3.07 -2.52
N ILE A 202 -11.53 -3.43 -1.67
CA ILE A 202 -12.64 -4.29 -2.09
C ILE A 202 -13.64 -3.48 -2.93
N PRO A 203 -14.36 -4.11 -3.88
CA PRO A 203 -15.46 -3.42 -4.55
C PRO A 203 -16.42 -2.85 -3.51
N ARG A 204 -16.79 -1.56 -3.66
CA ARG A 204 -17.64 -0.83 -2.70
C ARG A 204 -17.00 -0.64 -1.32
N SER A 205 -15.68 -0.54 -1.28
CA SER A 205 -14.90 -0.18 -0.09
C SER A 205 -15.38 1.13 0.54
N TYR A 206 -15.25 1.19 1.85
CA TYR A 206 -15.52 2.41 2.64
C TYR A 206 -14.27 3.26 2.86
N GLN A 207 -13.09 2.83 2.40
CA GLN A 207 -11.86 3.62 2.56
C GLN A 207 -11.96 4.94 1.83
N LYS A 208 -11.37 5.97 2.44
CA LYS A 208 -11.16 7.25 1.78
C LYS A 208 -10.12 7.11 0.67
N ASP A 209 -10.27 7.90 -0.38
CA ASP A 209 -9.25 8.12 -1.38
C ASP A 209 -8.04 8.80 -0.73
N LYS A 210 -6.93 8.09 -0.68
CA LYS A 210 -5.70 8.54 -0.01
C LYS A 210 -5.01 9.71 -0.72
N THR A 211 -5.46 10.10 -1.92
CA THR A 211 -4.95 11.28 -2.63
C THR A 211 -5.70 12.57 -2.30
N LYS A 212 -6.77 12.48 -1.51
CA LYS A 212 -7.69 13.59 -1.21
C LYS A 212 -7.55 14.11 0.21
N ALA A 213 -7.89 15.39 0.38
CA ALA A 213 -8.05 16.01 1.69
C ALA A 213 -9.53 16.05 2.07
N TYR A 214 -9.87 15.54 3.26
CA TYR A 214 -11.24 15.51 3.77
C TYR A 214 -11.37 16.48 4.93
N THR A 215 -12.34 17.38 4.86
CA THR A 215 -12.55 18.42 5.87
C THR A 215 -13.88 18.20 6.56
N TYR A 216 -13.88 18.18 7.89
CA TYR A 216 -15.05 17.97 8.74
C TYR A 216 -15.31 19.18 9.63
N ASN A 217 -16.58 19.54 9.78
CA ASN A 217 -17.04 20.39 10.87
C ASN A 217 -17.20 19.56 12.13
N MET A 218 -16.71 20.07 13.27
CA MET A 218 -16.83 19.45 14.58
C MET A 218 -17.89 20.18 15.43
N SER A 219 -18.43 19.54 16.47
CA SER A 219 -19.49 20.10 17.33
C SER A 219 -19.07 21.33 18.13
N ASP A 220 -17.78 21.50 18.40
CA ASP A 220 -17.20 22.66 19.09
C ASP A 220 -16.98 23.86 18.15
N GLY A 221 -17.32 23.74 16.87
CA GLY A 221 -17.15 24.77 15.85
C GLY A 221 -15.78 24.77 15.18
N THR A 222 -14.86 23.88 15.58
CA THR A 222 -13.58 23.70 14.92
C THR A 222 -13.72 22.92 13.61
N THR A 223 -12.64 22.90 12.82
CA THR A 223 -12.55 22.15 11.57
C THR A 223 -11.42 21.15 11.66
N ALA A 224 -11.72 19.88 11.37
CA ALA A 224 -10.74 18.81 11.28
C ALA A 224 -10.39 18.54 9.81
N VAL A 225 -9.10 18.60 9.46
CA VAL A 225 -8.61 18.33 8.10
C VAL A 225 -7.79 17.06 8.08
N HIS A 226 -8.31 16.03 7.41
CA HIS A 226 -7.69 14.73 7.24
C HIS A 226 -6.90 14.71 5.93
N ARG A 227 -5.62 14.32 5.99
CA ARG A 227 -4.78 14.05 4.81
C ARG A 227 -3.97 12.79 5.01
N PHE A 228 -3.91 11.95 4.00
CA PHE A 228 -3.00 10.82 4.01
C PHE A 228 -1.61 11.29 3.59
N ALA A 229 -0.61 11.05 4.42
CA ALA A 229 0.74 11.55 4.21
C ALA A 229 1.77 10.59 4.81
N ASP A 230 2.98 10.65 4.28
CA ASP A 230 4.13 10.02 4.91
C ASP A 230 4.51 10.80 6.18
N VAL A 231 4.46 10.12 7.32
CA VAL A 231 4.73 10.68 8.64
C VAL A 231 6.11 10.22 9.06
N ALA A 232 6.99 11.20 9.27
CA ALA A 232 8.35 10.95 9.72
C ALA A 232 8.40 10.32 11.11
N ASP A 233 9.44 9.52 11.32
CA ASP A 233 9.73 8.88 12.59
C ASP A 233 9.83 9.90 13.73
N ARG A 234 9.31 9.53 14.89
CA ARG A 234 9.29 10.41 16.07
C ARG A 234 9.53 9.59 17.32
N GLY A 235 10.49 10.02 18.14
CA GLY A 235 10.78 9.37 19.43
C GLY A 235 11.24 7.90 19.31
N GLY A 236 11.88 7.53 18.20
CA GLY A 236 12.31 6.15 17.93
C GLY A 236 11.20 5.22 17.44
N LEU A 237 10.04 5.78 17.10
CA LEU A 237 8.90 5.07 16.54
C LEU A 237 8.76 5.36 15.04
N THR A 238 8.62 4.31 14.23
CA THR A 238 8.38 4.36 12.79
C THR A 238 6.89 4.57 12.48
N TYR A 239 6.54 5.61 11.72
CA TYR A 239 5.14 5.90 11.37
C TYR A 239 4.82 5.57 9.92
N GLY A 240 5.54 6.17 8.96
CA GLY A 240 5.28 5.95 7.53
C GLY A 240 3.94 6.55 7.08
N PHE A 241 3.30 5.97 6.07
CA PHE A 241 2.05 6.49 5.50
C PHE A 241 0.83 6.31 6.42
N MET A 242 0.21 7.42 6.84
CA MET A 242 -0.93 7.46 7.75
C MET A 242 -1.92 8.58 7.41
N TRP A 243 -3.14 8.50 7.96
CA TRP A 243 -4.02 9.66 7.99
C TRP A 243 -3.57 10.61 9.10
N THR A 244 -3.28 11.86 8.73
CA THR A 244 -3.03 12.97 9.65
C THR A 244 -4.28 13.83 9.77
N VAL A 245 -4.67 14.17 11.00
CA VAL A 245 -5.82 15.03 11.31
C VAL A 245 -5.30 16.31 11.94
N LYS A 246 -5.57 17.45 11.31
CA LYS A 246 -5.28 18.77 11.89
C LYS A 246 -6.56 19.40 12.40
N VAL A 247 -6.61 19.73 13.69
CA VAL A 247 -7.75 20.36 14.36
C VAL A 247 -7.22 21.33 15.43
N ASP A 248 -7.68 22.57 15.41
CA ASP A 248 -7.31 23.63 16.37
C ASP A 248 -5.80 23.78 16.69
N GLY A 249 -4.93 23.55 15.69
CA GLY A 249 -3.48 23.62 15.86
C GLY A 249 -2.81 22.31 16.29
N ASP A 250 -3.58 21.34 16.77
CA ASP A 250 -3.11 20.00 17.10
C ASP A 250 -3.09 19.09 15.85
N THR A 251 -2.23 18.08 15.90
CA THR A 251 -2.14 17.04 14.87
C THR A 251 -2.14 15.66 15.51
N TYR A 252 -2.99 14.78 15.00
CA TYR A 252 -3.08 13.38 15.41
C TYR A 252 -3.04 12.46 14.20
N GLU A 253 -2.49 11.26 14.35
CA GLU A 253 -2.33 10.27 13.29
C GLU A 253 -3.18 9.01 13.56
N TYR A 254 -3.78 8.45 12.51
CA TYR A 254 -4.53 7.19 12.59
C TYR A 254 -4.45 6.39 11.27
N LEU A 255 -4.89 5.14 11.32
CA LEU A 255 -4.95 4.21 10.20
C LEU A 255 -6.40 3.88 9.84
N GLU A 256 -6.67 3.70 8.55
CA GLU A 256 -7.88 3.02 8.06
C GLU A 256 -7.50 1.62 7.60
N LEU A 257 -8.17 0.62 8.17
CA LEU A 257 -7.84 -0.78 7.98
C LEU A 257 -9.06 -1.48 7.40
N GLU A 258 -8.93 -2.11 6.24
CA GLU A 258 -10.06 -2.80 5.63
C GLU A 258 -9.62 -4.13 5.02
N ASN A 259 -10.50 -5.12 5.09
CA ASN A 259 -10.39 -6.38 4.37
C ASN A 259 -11.80 -6.88 3.98
N HIS A 260 -11.90 -8.07 3.41
CA HIS A 260 -13.19 -8.68 3.01
C HIS A 260 -14.13 -9.05 4.17
N ARG A 261 -13.77 -8.74 5.43
CA ARG A 261 -14.54 -9.04 6.64
C ARG A 261 -14.97 -7.78 7.38
N LEU A 262 -14.14 -6.75 7.44
CA LEU A 262 -14.43 -5.56 8.23
C LEU A 262 -13.67 -4.31 7.78
N PHE A 263 -14.12 -3.18 8.27
CA PHE A 263 -13.46 -1.88 8.25
C PHE A 263 -13.20 -1.45 9.70
N ALA A 264 -11.99 -0.97 9.99
CA ALA A 264 -11.56 -0.53 11.30
C ALA A 264 -10.71 0.74 11.22
N PHE A 265 -10.59 1.44 12.34
CA PHE A 265 -9.65 2.53 12.54
C PHE A 265 -8.73 2.20 13.70
N GLY A 266 -7.47 2.65 13.67
CA GLY A 266 -6.57 2.45 14.81
C GLY A 266 -5.57 3.58 14.94
N TYR A 267 -5.11 3.81 16.17
CA TYR A 267 -4.01 4.73 16.42
C TYR A 267 -2.67 3.99 16.31
N PRO A 268 -1.59 4.68 15.90
CA PRO A 268 -0.24 4.12 15.94
C PRO A 268 0.06 3.49 17.31
N TYR A 269 0.54 2.24 17.32
CA TYR A 269 0.90 1.50 18.54
C TYR A 269 -0.22 1.31 19.57
N SER A 270 -1.47 1.42 19.14
CA SER A 270 -2.65 1.19 19.97
C SER A 270 -3.53 0.10 19.37
N GLU A 271 -4.63 -0.17 20.04
CA GLU A 271 -5.70 -1.02 19.53
C GLU A 271 -6.46 -0.33 18.39
N TYR A 272 -7.19 -1.12 17.61
CA TYR A 272 -8.07 -0.65 16.54
C TYR A 272 -9.54 -0.88 16.91
N ASP A 273 -10.41 0.03 16.51
CA ASP A 273 -11.85 -0.10 16.67
C ASP A 273 -12.49 -0.56 15.35
N VAL A 274 -13.33 -1.58 15.42
CA VAL A 274 -14.13 -2.01 14.26
C VAL A 274 -15.27 -1.02 14.07
N ALA A 275 -15.33 -0.40 12.89
CA ALA A 275 -16.37 0.55 12.53
C ALA A 275 -17.44 -0.05 11.61
N LEU A 276 -17.12 -1.10 10.86
CA LEU A 276 -18.09 -1.77 10.00
C LEU A 276 -17.70 -3.22 9.74
N VAL A 277 -18.68 -4.09 9.51
CA VAL A 277 -18.45 -5.51 9.17
C VAL A 277 -19.16 -5.93 7.89
N TYR A 278 -18.48 -6.71 7.06
CA TYR A 278 -18.98 -7.25 5.79
C TYR A 278 -19.57 -8.66 5.92
N PRO A 279 -20.63 -8.99 5.15
CA PRO A 279 -21.42 -8.09 4.31
C PRO A 279 -22.23 -7.09 5.18
N VAL A 280 -22.40 -5.88 4.65
CA VAL A 280 -23.22 -4.82 5.26
C VAL A 280 -24.70 -5.21 5.12
N ARG A 281 -25.40 -5.34 6.24
CA ARG A 281 -26.83 -5.69 6.27
C ARG A 281 -27.50 -5.12 7.51
N LEU A 282 -28.75 -4.70 7.36
CA LEU A 282 -29.58 -4.20 8.45
C LEU A 282 -29.67 -5.22 9.60
N GLY A 283 -29.58 -4.76 10.84
CA GLY A 283 -29.67 -5.55 12.06
C GLY A 283 -28.40 -6.34 12.41
N LYS A 284 -27.34 -6.26 11.59
CA LYS A 284 -26.07 -6.94 11.91
C LYS A 284 -25.39 -6.25 13.08
N THR A 285 -25.01 -7.04 14.07
CA THR A 285 -24.23 -6.59 15.22
C THR A 285 -22.77 -7.00 15.08
N PHE A 286 -21.89 -6.29 15.75
CA PHE A 286 -20.46 -6.60 15.82
C PHE A 286 -19.80 -6.00 17.06
N ASN A 287 -18.76 -6.66 17.56
CA ASN A 287 -17.92 -6.08 18.60
C ASN A 287 -17.02 -5.01 17.98
N ALA A 288 -17.05 -3.81 18.57
CA ALA A 288 -16.30 -2.66 18.11
C ALA A 288 -15.02 -2.41 18.90
N GLY A 289 -15.00 -2.73 20.20
CA GLY A 289 -13.85 -2.54 21.07
C GLY A 289 -12.93 -3.76 21.14
N LEU A 290 -11.67 -3.53 21.56
CA LEU A 290 -10.64 -4.57 21.68
C LEU A 290 -10.16 -4.87 23.12
N GLY A 291 -10.79 -4.29 24.15
CA GLY A 291 -10.52 -4.63 25.56
C GLY A 291 -11.44 -5.72 26.13
N ASP A 292 -11.40 -5.87 27.46
CA ASP A 292 -12.31 -6.76 28.22
C ASP A 292 -13.79 -6.34 28.12
N GLU A 293 -14.05 -5.10 27.72
CA GLU A 293 -15.39 -4.57 27.50
C GLU A 293 -15.87 -4.86 26.08
N THR A 294 -16.93 -5.66 25.98
CA THR A 294 -17.61 -5.92 24.71
C THR A 294 -18.54 -4.75 24.37
N ILE A 295 -18.14 -3.89 23.43
CA ILE A 295 -18.96 -2.80 22.91
C ILE A 295 -19.65 -3.27 21.62
N ILE A 296 -20.96 -3.50 21.67
CA ILE A 296 -21.71 -4.03 20.52
C ILE A 296 -22.34 -2.90 19.70
N HIS A 297 -21.81 -2.69 18.50
CA HIS A 297 -22.42 -1.81 17.50
C HIS A 297 -23.47 -2.56 16.68
N THR A 298 -24.47 -1.85 16.17
CA THR A 298 -25.53 -2.40 15.30
C THR A 298 -25.67 -1.59 14.03
N ILE A 299 -25.67 -2.25 12.88
CA ILE A 299 -26.06 -1.63 11.61
C ILE A 299 -27.58 -1.41 11.64
N THR A 300 -28.01 -0.17 11.86
CA THR A 300 -29.41 0.22 12.05
C THR A 300 -30.04 0.84 10.80
N GLY A 301 -29.23 1.12 9.77
CA GLY A 301 -29.71 1.57 8.48
C GLY A 301 -28.77 1.22 7.34
N VAL A 302 -29.33 0.90 6.19
CA VAL A 302 -28.62 0.74 4.92
C VAL A 302 -29.31 1.57 3.86
N ASN A 303 -28.58 2.04 2.85
CA ASN A 303 -29.10 2.93 1.79
C ASN A 303 -29.79 4.18 2.34
N LYS A 304 -29.25 4.75 3.43
CA LYS A 304 -29.78 5.95 4.05
C LYS A 304 -29.44 7.16 3.19
N THR A 305 -30.40 8.06 3.07
CA THR A 305 -30.14 9.40 2.54
C THR A 305 -29.64 10.29 3.68
N VAL A 306 -28.38 10.72 3.59
CA VAL A 306 -27.71 11.55 4.58
C VAL A 306 -27.23 12.83 3.89
N LYS A 307 -27.73 13.97 4.36
CA LYS A 307 -27.26 15.29 3.92
C LYS A 307 -26.06 15.70 4.77
N THR A 308 -24.99 16.11 4.11
CA THR A 308 -23.84 16.79 4.72
C THR A 308 -23.62 18.14 4.04
N ALA A 309 -22.77 18.99 4.62
CA ALA A 309 -22.35 20.23 3.99
C ALA A 309 -21.63 20.03 2.63
N TYR A 310 -20.94 18.89 2.43
CA TYR A 310 -20.31 18.56 1.16
C TYR A 310 -21.33 18.21 0.06
N LYS A 311 -22.17 17.19 0.32
CA LYS A 311 -23.20 16.73 -0.61
C LYS A 311 -24.24 15.86 0.10
N THR A 312 -25.26 15.45 -0.65
CA THR A 312 -26.20 14.41 -0.21
C THR A 312 -25.70 13.04 -0.65
N PHE A 313 -25.61 12.10 0.30
CA PHE A 313 -25.30 10.69 0.08
C PHE A 313 -26.61 9.90 0.13
N THR A 314 -26.83 8.97 -0.79
CA THR A 314 -28.06 8.15 -0.86
C THR A 314 -27.83 6.67 -0.54
N ASN A 315 -26.58 6.28 -0.34
CA ASN A 315 -26.13 4.91 -0.08
C ASN A 315 -25.43 4.78 1.29
N ALA A 316 -25.73 5.66 2.25
CA ALA A 316 -25.05 5.65 3.53
C ALA A 316 -25.49 4.47 4.41
N THR A 317 -24.56 3.94 5.19
CA THR A 317 -24.80 2.94 6.23
C THR A 317 -24.84 3.66 7.58
N GLU A 318 -25.93 3.48 8.32
CA GLU A 318 -26.10 3.98 9.68
C GLU A 318 -25.73 2.87 10.66
N VAL A 319 -24.82 3.19 11.58
CA VAL A 319 -24.45 2.34 12.71
C VAL A 319 -24.79 3.06 14.00
N THR A 320 -25.44 2.35 14.91
CA THR A 320 -25.78 2.84 16.26
C THR A 320 -24.96 2.07 17.30
N THR A 321 -24.41 2.79 18.25
CA THR A 321 -23.68 2.29 19.43
C THR A 321 -24.66 2.02 20.60
N PRO A 322 -24.26 1.29 21.66
CA PRO A 322 -25.12 1.01 22.81
C PRO A 322 -25.64 2.25 23.54
N ASP A 323 -24.84 3.32 23.60
CA ASP A 323 -25.17 4.59 24.26
C ASP A 323 -26.04 5.51 23.38
N GLY A 324 -26.40 5.07 22.17
CA GLY A 324 -27.30 5.81 21.27
C GLY A 324 -26.59 6.77 20.31
N PHE A 325 -25.25 6.85 20.36
CA PHE A 325 -24.47 7.53 19.34
C PHE A 325 -24.66 6.85 17.96
N LYS A 326 -24.68 7.67 16.91
CA LYS A 326 -24.86 7.22 15.53
C LYS A 326 -23.76 7.78 14.65
N TYR A 327 -23.21 6.94 13.80
CA TYR A 327 -22.38 7.39 12.69
C TYR A 327 -22.89 6.84 11.37
N TYR A 328 -22.67 7.64 10.34
CA TYR A 328 -23.07 7.37 8.98
C TYR A 328 -21.80 7.23 8.16
N MET A 329 -21.62 6.07 7.53
CA MET A 329 -20.50 5.82 6.63
C MET A 329 -20.98 5.75 5.18
N ALA A 330 -20.13 6.12 4.23
CA ALA A 330 -20.40 5.94 2.80
C ALA A 330 -19.18 5.36 2.07
N GLU A 331 -19.46 4.56 1.05
CA GLU A 331 -18.45 3.94 0.18
C GLU A 331 -17.55 5.01 -0.46
N GLY A 332 -16.23 4.90 -0.29
CA GLY A 332 -15.25 5.89 -0.75
C GLY A 332 -15.02 7.11 0.18
N PHE A 333 -15.73 7.19 1.31
CA PHE A 333 -15.71 8.38 2.18
C PHE A 333 -15.53 8.08 3.66
N SER A 334 -15.52 6.80 4.08
CA SER A 334 -15.49 6.42 5.48
C SER A 334 -16.68 7.05 6.23
N THR A 335 -16.52 7.49 7.48
CA THR A 335 -17.55 8.24 8.20
C THR A 335 -17.78 9.61 7.56
N ILE A 336 -19.02 9.91 7.19
CA ILE A 336 -19.44 11.18 6.58
C ILE A 336 -20.17 12.10 7.56
N LYS A 337 -20.74 11.54 8.64
CA LYS A 337 -21.48 12.29 9.66
C LYS A 337 -21.59 11.47 10.94
N SER A 338 -21.54 12.10 12.10
CA SER A 338 -21.87 11.48 13.38
C SER A 338 -22.78 12.36 14.22
N ILE A 339 -23.60 11.72 15.05
CA ILE A 339 -24.64 12.33 15.87
C ILE A 339 -24.63 11.65 17.24
N ASN A 340 -24.59 12.42 18.31
CA ASN A 340 -24.65 11.88 19.67
C ASN A 340 -26.07 11.42 20.06
N ALA A 341 -26.22 10.88 21.27
CA ALA A 341 -27.49 10.37 21.78
C ALA A 341 -28.58 11.45 21.89
N GLU A 342 -28.20 12.71 22.11
CA GLU A 342 -29.11 13.86 22.18
C GLU A 342 -29.52 14.41 20.80
N GLY A 343 -28.99 13.86 19.71
CA GLY A 343 -29.29 14.31 18.35
C GLY A 343 -28.42 15.47 17.86
N ARG A 344 -27.39 15.86 18.61
CA ARG A 344 -26.41 16.88 18.19
C ARG A 344 -25.41 16.26 17.20
N VAL A 345 -25.12 16.98 16.12
CA VAL A 345 -24.10 16.58 15.15
C VAL A 345 -22.71 16.77 15.79
N GLU A 346 -21.94 15.68 15.86
CA GLU A 346 -20.58 15.68 16.44
C GLU A 346 -19.49 15.90 15.39
N SER A 347 -19.70 15.33 14.20
CA SER A 347 -18.86 15.61 13.03
C SER A 347 -19.69 15.57 11.75
N GLU A 348 -19.34 16.38 10.76
CA GLU A 348 -19.98 16.38 9.45
C GLU A 348 -18.99 16.70 8.33
N LEU A 349 -18.95 15.87 7.29
CA LEU A 349 -18.11 16.08 6.12
C LEU A 349 -18.53 17.35 5.37
N MET A 350 -17.62 18.32 5.32
CA MET A 350 -17.79 19.62 4.67
C MET A 350 -17.23 19.65 3.25
N SER A 351 -16.04 19.10 3.01
CA SER A 351 -15.46 19.11 1.67
C SER A 351 -14.46 17.99 1.46
N VAL A 352 -14.28 17.62 0.19
CA VAL A 352 -13.22 16.72 -0.30
C VAL A 352 -12.52 17.44 -1.45
N LYS A 353 -11.19 17.56 -1.36
CA LYS A 353 -10.36 18.27 -2.36
C LYS A 353 -9.28 17.37 -2.91
#